data_AF-A0A7K3XGN4-F1
#
_entry.id   AF-A0A7K3XGN4-F1
#
_cell.length_a   1.000
_cell.length_b   1.000
_cell.length_c   1.000
_cell.angle_alpha   90.00
_cell.angle_beta   90.00
_cell.angle_gamma   90.00
#
_symmetry.space_group_name_H-M   'P 1'
#
loop_
_entity.id
_entity.type
_entity.pdbx_description
1 polymer ?
#
loop_
_entity_poly.entity_id
_entity_poly.type
_entity_poly.pdbx_seq_one_letter_code
_entity_poly.pdbx_strand_id
1 'polypeptide(L)'
;MDDAIQINIRPNYFVGIKVPWTLNSDAVWIRTHKLAGKLWFWGGLIGIAALLVFKNPTMVLVPILIIITIVPVVFSYIIYQKIGNQ
;
A
#
# COMPACT_ATOMS: atom_id res chain seq x y z
N MET A 1 6.60 -20.86 3.28
CA MET A 1 6.01 -20.43 4.57
C MET A 1 5.49 -19.00 4.44
N ASP A 2 4.86 -18.69 3.29
CA ASP A 2 4.50 -17.30 2.91
C ASP A 2 2.98 -17.17 2.68
N ASP A 3 2.26 -18.28 2.89
CA ASP A 3 0.85 -18.50 2.54
C ASP A 3 -0.11 -18.03 3.63
N ALA A 4 0.39 -17.58 4.79
CA ALA A 4 -0.43 -17.18 5.92
C ALA A 4 -1.09 -15.80 5.78
N ILE A 5 -0.72 -15.01 4.76
CA ILE A 5 -1.39 -13.73 4.45
C ILE A 5 -1.81 -13.78 2.99
N GLN A 6 -2.91 -14.48 2.74
CA GLN A 6 -3.60 -14.48 1.45
C GLN A 6 -4.70 -13.42 1.51
N ILE A 7 -4.60 -12.40 0.66
CA ILE A 7 -5.66 -11.39 0.55
C ILE A 7 -6.81 -12.06 -0.20
N ASN A 8 -7.86 -12.42 0.53
CA ASN A 8 -9.02 -13.11 -0.03
C ASN A 8 -9.95 -12.17 -0.84
N ILE A 9 -9.63 -10.87 -0.88
CA ILE A 9 -10.35 -9.85 -1.64
C ILE A 9 -9.80 -9.85 -3.07
N ARG A 10 -10.63 -10.31 -4.01
CA ARG A 10 -10.36 -10.20 -5.45
C ARG A 10 -10.34 -8.73 -5.90
N PRO A 11 -9.59 -8.42 -6.98
CA PRO A 11 -9.66 -7.11 -7.61
C PRO A 11 -11.10 -6.75 -7.90
N ASN A 12 -11.50 -5.56 -7.50
CA ASN A 12 -12.84 -5.06 -7.74
C ASN A 12 -12.81 -3.54 -7.95
N TYR A 13 -13.86 -3.03 -8.57
CA TYR A 13 -13.96 -1.62 -8.92
C TYR A 13 -14.32 -0.72 -7.72
N PHE A 14 -14.63 -1.27 -6.55
CA PHE A 14 -15.16 -0.52 -5.39
C PHE A 14 -14.13 -0.26 -4.30
N VAL A 15 -13.19 -1.17 -4.04
CA VAL A 15 -12.24 -1.13 -2.92
C VAL A 15 -10.79 -1.13 -3.45
N GLY A 16 -9.84 -0.58 -2.68
CA GLY A 16 -8.40 -0.76 -2.94
C GLY A 16 -7.76 0.20 -3.94
N ILE A 17 -6.52 -0.12 -4.34
CA ILE A 17 -5.71 0.64 -5.31
C ILE A 17 -6.10 0.22 -6.73
N LYS A 18 -6.86 1.08 -7.42
CA LYS A 18 -7.49 0.81 -8.71
C LYS A 18 -6.72 1.48 -9.84
N VAL A 19 -5.72 0.77 -10.35
CA VAL A 19 -4.99 1.14 -11.56
C VAL A 19 -5.18 0.04 -12.60
N PRO A 20 -5.12 0.33 -13.90
CA PRO A 20 -5.51 -0.64 -14.95
C PRO A 20 -4.84 -2.01 -14.79
N TRP A 21 -3.57 -2.03 -14.38
CA TRP A 21 -2.82 -3.25 -14.15
C TRP A 21 -3.17 -3.99 -12.85
N THR A 22 -3.60 -3.32 -11.78
CA THR A 22 -4.03 -4.00 -10.56
C THR A 22 -5.40 -4.66 -10.73
N LEU A 23 -6.27 -4.10 -11.59
CA LEU A 23 -7.57 -4.68 -11.90
C LEU A 23 -7.48 -5.91 -12.82
N ASN A 24 -6.48 -5.93 -13.70
CA ASN A 24 -6.30 -6.99 -14.70
C ASN A 24 -5.40 -8.14 -14.22
N SER A 25 -4.82 -8.07 -13.01
CA SER A 25 -3.93 -9.10 -12.50
C SER A 25 -4.05 -9.28 -10.98
N ASP A 26 -4.56 -10.45 -10.57
CA ASP A 26 -4.63 -10.86 -9.17
C ASP A 26 -3.25 -10.86 -8.50
N ALA A 27 -2.20 -11.24 -9.22
CA ALA A 27 -0.84 -11.26 -8.69
C ALA A 27 -0.33 -9.83 -8.36
N VAL A 28 -0.57 -8.88 -9.27
CA VAL A 28 -0.22 -7.46 -9.05
C VAL A 28 -1.05 -6.88 -7.91
N TRP A 29 -2.34 -7.21 -7.86
CA TRP A 29 -3.26 -6.81 -6.81
C TRP A 29 -2.83 -7.29 -5.42
N ILE A 30 -2.62 -8.60 -5.24
CA ILE A 30 -2.27 -9.19 -3.95
C ILE A 30 -0.95 -8.62 -3.45
N ARG A 31 0.07 -8.52 -4.32
CA ARG A 31 1.39 -8.00 -3.93
C ARG A 31 1.32 -6.52 -3.52
N THR A 32 0.58 -5.71 -4.28
CA THR A 32 0.41 -4.28 -3.99
C THR A 32 -0.32 -4.07 -2.67
N HIS A 33 -1.43 -4.78 -2.44
CA HIS A 33 -2.22 -4.62 -1.23
C HIS A 33 -1.54 -5.22 0.00
N LYS A 34 -0.70 -6.25 -0.15
CA LYS A 34 0.12 -6.79 0.94
C LYS A 34 1.19 -5.79 1.38
N LEU A 35 1.80 -5.06 0.44
CA LEU A 35 2.71 -3.96 0.77
C LEU A 35 1.96 -2.78 1.39
N ALA A 36 0.84 -2.37 0.79
CA ALA A 36 0.03 -1.27 1.28
C ALA A 36 -0.41 -1.52 2.73
N GLY A 37 -0.89 -2.72 3.06
CA GLY A 37 -1.28 -3.07 4.43
C GLY A 37 -0.13 -2.90 5.44
N LYS A 38 1.09 -3.34 5.10
CA LYS A 38 2.28 -3.13 5.96
C LYS A 38 2.62 -1.65 6.11
N LEU A 39 2.57 -0.88 5.02
CA LEU A 39 2.86 0.56 5.04
C LEU A 39 1.84 1.33 5.87
N TRP A 40 0.55 1.01 5.73
CA TRP A 40 -0.52 1.62 6.52
C TRP A 40 -0.40 1.28 8.01
N PHE A 41 -0.06 0.03 8.34
CA PHE A 41 0.16 -0.37 9.73
C PHE A 41 1.32 0.41 10.37
N TRP A 42 2.50 0.39 9.75
CA TRP A 42 3.68 1.08 10.28
C TRP A 42 3.52 2.61 10.24
N GLY A 43 2.96 3.15 9.15
CA GLY A 43 2.70 4.59 9.02
C GLY A 43 1.70 5.10 10.05
N GLY A 44 0.65 4.34 10.33
CA GLY A 44 -0.29 4.63 11.41
C GLY A 44 0.35 4.58 12.79
N LEU A 45 1.18 3.56 13.05
CA LEU A 45 1.89 3.42 14.33
C LEU A 45 2.85 4.60 14.57
N ILE A 46 3.63 5.00 13.56
CA ILE A 46 4.49 6.18 13.63
C ILE A 46 3.65 7.46 13.80
N GLY A 47 2.52 7.55 13.12
CA GLY A 47 1.60 8.68 13.24
C GLY A 47 1.05 8.84 14.67
N ILE A 48 0.65 7.74 15.31
CA ILE A 48 0.21 7.74 16.72
C ILE A 48 1.35 8.19 17.62
N ALA A 49 2.57 7.67 17.44
CA ALA A 49 3.72 8.10 18.21
C ALA A 49 4.01 9.62 18.02
N ALA A 50 3.88 10.13 16.80
CA ALA A 50 4.07 11.55 16.51
C ALA A 50 3.04 12.45 17.21
N LEU A 51 1.78 12.01 17.30
CA LEU A 51 0.72 12.73 18.03
C LEU A 51 1.04 12.86 19.54
N LEU A 52 1.71 11.87 20.13
CA LEU A 52 2.05 11.87 21.56
C LEU A 52 3.27 12.73 21.88
N VAL A 53 4.22 12.84 20.94
CA VAL A 53 5.51 13.51 21.18
C VAL A 53 5.50 14.98 20.74
N PHE A 54 4.85 15.31 19.63
CA PHE A 54 4.93 16.64 19.03
C PHE A 54 3.69 17.48 19.31
N LYS A 55 3.90 18.73 19.75
CA LYS A 55 2.82 19.72 19.91
C LYS A 55 2.15 20.09 18.58
N ASN A 56 2.90 20.06 17.48
CA ASN A 56 2.36 20.22 16.13
C ASN A 56 2.78 19.04 15.24
N PRO A 57 2.00 17.95 15.22
CA PRO A 57 2.35 16.72 14.51
C PRO A 57 2.10 16.79 12.99
N THR A 58 1.47 17.85 12.48
CA THR A 58 1.12 17.98 11.05
C THR A 58 2.33 17.87 10.13
N MET A 59 3.48 18.43 10.53
CA MET A 59 4.74 18.35 9.77
C MET A 59 5.25 16.92 9.58
N VAL A 60 4.85 15.98 10.45
CA VAL A 60 5.24 14.56 10.36
C VAL A 60 4.15 13.73 9.70
N LEU A 61 2.88 13.98 10.07
CA LEU A 61 1.74 13.21 9.57
C LEU A 61 1.51 13.40 8.06
N VAL A 62 1.63 14.63 7.55
CA VAL A 62 1.38 14.92 6.13
C VAL A 62 2.36 14.16 5.23
N PRO A 63 3.69 14.22 5.45
CA PRO A 63 4.63 13.40 4.68
C PRO A 63 4.36 11.89 4.78
N ILE A 64 4.04 11.38 5.97
CA ILE A 64 3.75 9.95 6.15
C ILE A 64 2.55 9.54 5.29
N LEU A 65 1.46 10.31 5.33
CA LEU A 65 0.25 10.04 4.53
C LEU A 65 0.53 10.05 3.02
N ILE A 66 1.36 11.00 2.57
CA ILE A 66 1.81 11.07 1.18
C ILE A 66 2.59 9.81 0.82
N ILE A 67 3.56 9.41 1.64
CA ILE A 67 4.42 8.24 1.40
C ILE A 67 3.58 6.95 1.34
N ILE A 68 2.74 6.68 2.34
CA ILE A 68 1.96 5.43 2.39
C ILE A 68 0.90 5.35 1.29
N THR A 69 0.56 6.47 0.66
CA THR A 69 -0.37 6.52 -0.48
C THR A 69 0.36 6.38 -1.82
N ILE A 70 1.47 7.12 -2.01
CA ILE A 70 2.20 7.14 -3.29
C ILE A 70 3.03 5.86 -3.48
N VAL A 71 3.70 5.37 -2.42
CA VAL A 71 4.60 4.21 -2.53
C VAL A 71 3.89 2.97 -3.06
N PRO A 72 2.69 2.58 -2.58
CA PRO A 72 1.96 1.46 -3.16
C PRO A 72 1.61 1.63 -4.64
N VAL A 73 1.29 2.85 -5.07
CA VAL A 73 0.97 3.15 -6.48
C VAL A 73 2.20 2.95 -7.35
N VAL A 74 3.36 3.51 -6.97
CA VAL A 74 4.62 3.32 -7.70
C VAL A 74 5.04 1.85 -7.70
N PHE A 75 4.96 1.19 -6.55
CA PHE A 75 5.26 -0.23 -6.43
C PHE A 75 4.38 -1.10 -7.33
N SER A 76 3.08 -0.77 -7.45
CA SER A 76 2.16 -1.50 -8.33
C SER A 76 2.60 -1.45 -9.79
N TYR A 77 3.13 -0.30 -10.24
CA TYR A 77 3.63 -0.13 -11.60
C TYR A 77 4.91 -0.93 -11.84
N ILE A 78 5.84 -0.93 -10.88
CA ILE A 78 7.08 -1.72 -10.96
C ILE A 78 6.77 -3.22 -11.04
N ILE A 79 5.83 -3.70 -10.21
CA ILE A 79 5.39 -5.10 -10.21
C ILE A 79 4.70 -5.45 -11.54
N TYR A 80 3.86 -4.57 -12.07
CA TYR A 80 3.22 -4.75 -13.36
C TYR A 80 4.25 -4.91 -14.48
N GLN A 81 5.23 -4.01 -14.57
CA GLN A 81 6.31 -4.11 -15.55
C GLN A 81 7.11 -5.41 -15.41
N LYS A 82 7.40 -5.82 -14.18
CA LYS A 82 8.16 -7.06 -13.93
C LYS A 82 7.39 -8.31 -14.35
N ILE A 83 6.06 -8.31 -14.23
CA ILE A 83 5.20 -9.43 -14.64
C ILE A 83 4.94 -9.41 -16.15
N GLY A 84 4.81 -8.23 -16.77
CA GLY A 84 4.62 -8.09 -18.22
C GLY A 84 5.88 -8.32 -19.06
N ASN A 85 7.08 -8.21 -18.48
CA ASN A 85 8.37 -8.56 -19.09
C ASN A 85 8.80 -10.02 -18.83
N GLN A 86 7.90 -10.87 -18.32
CA GLN A 86 8.09 -12.32 -18.19
C GLN A 86 7.10 -13.04 -19.09
#